data_AF-A0A815RJN5-F1
#
_entry.id   AF-A0A815RJN5-F1
#
_cell.length_a   1.000
_cell.length_b   1.000
_cell.length_c   1.000
_cell.angle_alpha   90.00
_cell.angle_beta   90.00
_cell.angle_gamma   90.00
#
_symmetry.space_group_name_H-M   'P 1'
#
loop_
_entity.id
_entity.type
_entity.pdbx_description
1 polymer ?
#
loop_
_entity_poly.entity_id
_entity_poly.type
_entity_poly.pdbx_seq_one_letter_code
_entity_poly.pdbx_strand_id
1 'polypeptide(L)'
;MSNNEQTIQFPVALKPLLTDFVVNVLRDRIPSDQLSSYAVQYFSERQNTQPYVSIIDDNREQTGIFLTNQINGLVSEKSDDSINNEKQRRKSVWGGSPDPDRDLTDKIVMKNPDIFEKLCKIVQDTVIYVGDDPSLVKQFVKYLAPKNVFKGEEIIRQGDEGDYFYCIESGKYDVVVNGKKVSELDNKGCFGEIALLYSQPRTATIIATTDGKLWLIDRDTFSTLTVSFAIKQREKYLKFLHTVNFIQTFYSRGWLSDNRLEDLADALRPRYYTTNQIVIEQNDTNAYEMFFIEDGSVKVTRKEKDGTIHELKILGTGKCFGELALLENKPRYATVTALEECRLATLDAKSFENLLGIELKTKLKEFVDKEYAIGTLDDTIQIQK
;
A
#
# COMPACT_ATOMS: atom_id res chain seq x y z
N MET A 1 42.13 43.08 1.60
CA MET A 1 41.77 42.20 2.71
C MET A 1 41.63 40.81 2.15
N SER A 2 42.69 40.00 2.27
CA SER A 2 42.79 38.69 1.62
C SER A 2 42.31 37.61 2.59
N ASN A 3 41.29 36.84 2.19
CA ASN A 3 40.79 35.69 2.94
C ASN A 3 41.88 34.60 2.99
N ASN A 4 42.35 34.30 4.20
CA ASN A 4 43.19 33.14 4.48
C ASN A 4 42.30 31.89 4.52
N GLU A 5 42.15 31.19 3.40
CA GLU A 5 41.66 29.81 3.41
C GLU A 5 42.74 28.93 4.03
N GLN A 6 42.55 28.56 5.31
CA GLN A 6 43.36 27.54 5.95
C GLN A 6 43.06 26.20 5.28
N THR A 7 43.95 25.77 4.38
CA THR A 7 43.93 24.45 3.79
C THR A 7 44.33 23.44 4.87
N ILE A 8 43.34 22.79 5.49
CA ILE A 8 43.57 21.72 6.47
C ILE A 8 44.20 20.54 5.71
N GLN A 9 45.51 20.33 5.86
CA GLN A 9 46.17 19.15 5.31
C GLN A 9 45.83 17.93 6.14
N PHE A 10 44.95 17.09 5.62
CA PHE A 10 44.60 15.81 6.24
C PHE A 10 45.77 14.82 6.11
N PRO A 11 46.24 14.21 7.22
CA PRO A 11 47.21 13.12 7.19
C PRO A 11 46.75 12.02 6.22
N VAL A 12 47.63 11.62 5.30
CA VAL A 12 47.32 10.59 4.27
C VAL A 12 46.83 9.29 4.91
N ALA A 13 47.29 8.98 6.12
CA ALA A 13 46.90 7.81 6.90
C ALA A 13 45.43 7.81 7.37
N LEU A 14 44.75 8.97 7.44
CA LEU A 14 43.36 9.07 7.87
C LEU A 14 42.36 8.96 6.71
N LYS A 15 42.82 9.09 5.46
CA LYS A 15 41.94 8.99 4.28
C LYS A 15 41.20 7.65 4.22
N PRO A 16 41.84 6.47 4.38
CA PRO A 16 41.13 5.20 4.31
C PRO A 16 40.05 5.05 5.39
N LEU A 17 40.31 5.56 6.61
CA LEU A 17 39.37 5.51 7.74
C LEU A 17 38.13 6.35 7.48
N LEU A 18 38.30 7.58 7.00
CA LEU A 18 37.19 8.47 6.71
C LEU A 18 36.41 8.01 5.46
N THR A 19 37.10 7.47 4.46
CA THR A 19 36.44 6.88 3.28
C THR A 19 35.56 5.70 3.68
N ASP A 20 36.05 4.79 4.53
CA ASP A 20 35.26 3.65 4.99
C ASP A 20 34.06 4.10 5.86
N PHE A 21 34.25 5.09 6.73
CA PHE A 21 33.14 5.69 7.48
C PHE A 21 32.06 6.24 6.56
N VAL A 22 32.45 7.04 5.55
CA VAL A 22 31.51 7.61 4.57
C VAL A 22 30.80 6.54 3.75
N VAL A 23 31.50 5.46 3.36
CA VAL A 23 30.89 4.33 2.65
C VAL A 23 29.80 3.66 3.49
N ASN A 24 30.02 3.48 4.79
CA ASN A 24 29.03 2.87 5.68
C ASN A 24 27.83 3.81 5.94
N VAL A 25 28.08 5.12 6.10
CA VAL A 25 27.01 6.14 6.15
C VAL A 25 26.12 6.09 4.90
N LEU A 26 26.73 5.99 3.71
CA LEU A 26 26.00 5.93 2.44
C LEU A 26 25.26 4.60 2.23
N ARG A 27 25.87 3.48 2.64
CA ARG A 27 25.24 2.15 2.58
C ARG A 27 24.00 2.08 3.46
N ASP A 28 24.11 2.55 4.71
CA ASP A 28 23.05 2.44 5.72
C ASP A 28 22.03 3.58 5.65
N ARG A 29 22.22 4.52 4.71
CA ARG A 29 21.35 5.70 4.48
C ARG A 29 21.10 6.49 5.76
N ILE A 30 22.15 6.72 6.55
CA ILE A 30 22.05 7.43 7.82
C ILE A 30 21.63 8.89 7.55
N PRO A 31 20.51 9.37 8.12
CA PRO A 31 20.06 10.75 7.92
C PRO A 31 20.98 11.75 8.64
N SER A 32 21.02 12.99 8.14
CA SER A 32 22.02 13.99 8.53
C SER A 32 21.98 14.41 10.00
N ASP A 33 20.82 14.30 10.63
CA ASP A 33 20.58 14.54 12.05
C ASP A 33 21.15 13.44 12.98
N GLN A 34 21.45 12.26 12.44
CA GLN A 34 21.98 11.11 13.18
C GLN A 34 23.45 10.78 12.85
N LEU A 35 24.11 11.60 12.03
CA LEU A 35 25.50 11.38 11.63
C LEU A 35 26.48 11.41 12.81
N SER A 36 26.25 12.27 13.79
CA SER A 36 27.12 12.43 14.96
C SER A 36 27.05 11.22 15.89
N SER A 37 25.85 10.73 16.21
CA SER A 37 25.65 9.53 17.03
C SER A 37 26.16 8.27 16.31
N TYR A 38 25.92 8.16 15.00
CA TYR A 38 26.47 7.06 14.19
C TYR A 38 27.99 7.09 14.14
N ALA A 39 28.62 8.28 14.01
CA ALA A 39 30.07 8.42 14.07
C ALA A 39 30.64 7.93 15.41
N VAL A 40 30.04 8.33 16.53
CA VAL A 40 30.46 7.91 17.86
C VAL A 40 30.39 6.38 17.99
N GLN A 41 29.29 5.77 17.55
CA GLN A 41 29.14 4.31 17.59
C GLN A 41 30.17 3.62 16.69
N TYR A 42 30.29 4.06 15.43
CA TYR A 42 31.19 3.48 14.44
C TYR A 42 32.65 3.48 14.90
N PHE A 43 33.15 4.62 15.40
CA PHE A 43 34.53 4.72 15.84
C PHE A 43 34.78 4.02 17.19
N SER A 44 33.79 3.96 18.08
CA SER A 44 33.90 3.25 19.36
C SER A 44 33.97 1.73 19.17
N GLU A 45 33.13 1.18 18.29
CA GLU A 45 33.17 -0.24 17.94
C GLU A 45 34.51 -0.61 17.28
N ARG A 46 35.04 0.29 16.45
CA ARG A 46 36.30 0.08 15.75
C ARG A 46 37.54 0.17 16.66
N GLN A 47 37.51 1.05 17.67
CA GLN A 47 38.57 1.13 18.70
C GLN A 47 38.64 -0.16 19.54
N ASN A 48 37.48 -0.77 19.84
CA ASN A 48 37.42 -2.03 20.58
C ASN A 48 37.88 -3.25 19.77
N THR A 49 37.98 -3.13 18.44
CA THR A 49 38.42 -4.23 17.55
C THR A 49 39.89 -4.20 17.16
N GLN A 50 40.71 -3.24 17.64
CA GLN A 50 42.16 -3.28 17.40
C GLN A 50 42.80 -4.36 18.29
N PRO A 51 43.42 -5.41 17.72
CA PRO A 51 44.10 -6.42 18.52
C PRO A 51 45.29 -5.80 19.25
N TYR A 52 45.34 -6.05 20.56
CA TYR A 52 46.52 -5.85 21.39
C TYR A 52 47.71 -6.59 20.78
N VAL A 53 48.71 -5.87 20.26
CA VAL A 53 50.00 -6.47 19.89
C VAL A 53 50.81 -6.58 21.17
N SER A 54 50.84 -7.77 21.77
CA SER A 54 51.79 -8.07 22.84
C SER A 54 53.20 -8.18 22.24
N ILE A 55 54.03 -7.16 22.44
CA ILE A 55 55.47 -7.30 22.26
C ILE A 55 55.96 -8.13 23.45
N ILE A 56 56.38 -9.36 23.20
CA ILE A 56 57.10 -10.19 24.17
C ILE A 56 58.53 -9.64 24.19
N ASP A 57 58.90 -8.95 25.25
CA ASP A 57 60.30 -8.75 25.63
C ASP A 57 60.52 -9.39 26.99
N ASP A 58 61.33 -10.45 26.99
CA ASP A 58 61.80 -11.16 28.17
C ASP A 58 62.67 -10.23 29.01
N ASN A 59 62.13 -9.76 30.14
CA ASN A 59 62.77 -9.67 31.46
C ASN A 59 62.29 -8.45 32.28
N ARG A 60 61.89 -8.76 33.52
CA ARG A 60 61.70 -7.92 34.73
C ARG A 60 60.28 -7.41 35.04
N GLU A 61 59.76 -8.03 36.11
CA GLU A 61 58.94 -7.52 37.21
C GLU A 61 57.68 -6.69 36.89
N GLN A 62 56.54 -7.31 37.25
CA GLN A 62 55.21 -6.69 37.28
C GLN A 62 55.15 -5.50 38.26
N THR A 63 54.97 -4.30 37.74
CA THR A 63 54.23 -3.23 38.42
C THR A 63 53.32 -2.54 37.41
N GLY A 64 52.05 -2.94 37.39
CA GLY A 64 51.02 -2.24 36.62
C GLY A 64 50.67 -0.91 37.27
N ILE A 65 51.00 0.20 36.61
CA ILE A 65 50.57 1.55 37.00
C ILE A 65 49.19 1.80 36.38
N PHE A 66 48.18 1.98 37.23
CA PHE A 66 46.88 2.50 36.83
C PHE A 66 47.00 4.00 36.52
N LEU A 67 46.66 4.41 35.31
CA LEU A 67 46.38 5.82 34.98
C LEU A 67 44.87 5.97 34.76
N THR A 68 44.16 6.26 35.84
CA THR A 68 42.84 6.91 35.76
C THR A 68 43.06 8.38 35.46
N ASN A 69 42.61 8.88 34.30
CA ASN A 69 42.49 10.31 34.08
C ASN A 69 41.03 10.73 34.02
N GLN A 70 40.65 11.41 35.10
CA GLN A 70 39.50 12.28 35.27
C GLN A 70 39.56 13.43 34.26
N ILE A 71 38.46 13.67 33.54
CA ILE A 71 38.03 15.03 33.16
C ILE A 71 36.52 15.10 33.42
N ASN A 72 36.16 15.56 34.61
CA ASN A 72 34.86 16.15 34.90
C ASN A 72 35.03 17.68 34.83
N GLY A 73 34.13 18.39 34.15
CA GLY A 73 33.97 19.83 34.34
C GLY A 73 33.58 20.60 33.09
N LEU A 74 32.29 20.58 32.76
CA LEU A 74 31.45 21.69 32.26
C LEU A 74 30.09 21.12 31.83
N VAL A 75 29.30 20.66 32.81
CA VAL A 75 27.87 20.40 32.58
C VAL A 75 27.16 21.73 32.74
N SER A 76 26.85 22.35 31.62
CA SER A 76 25.78 23.35 31.53
C SER A 76 24.47 22.61 31.70
N GLU A 77 23.67 23.00 32.70
CA GLU A 77 22.28 22.56 32.85
C GLU A 77 21.47 23.03 31.63
N LYS A 78 21.36 22.16 30.63
CA LYS A 78 20.26 22.17 29.68
C LYS A 78 19.49 20.87 29.86
N SER A 79 18.25 21.00 30.30
CA SER A 79 17.24 19.95 30.23
C SER A 79 16.97 19.63 28.75
N ASP A 80 17.80 18.76 28.17
CA ASP A 80 17.47 18.07 26.93
C ASP A 80 16.82 16.74 27.31
N ASP A 81 15.49 16.72 27.29
CA ASP A 81 14.69 15.49 27.11
C ASP A 81 14.99 14.95 25.70
N SER A 82 16.23 14.48 25.51
CA SER A 82 16.63 13.74 24.33
C SER A 82 16.09 12.33 24.49
N ILE A 83 15.18 11.95 23.59
CA ILE A 83 14.60 10.62 23.49
C ILE A 83 15.76 9.64 23.37
N ASN A 84 16.06 8.97 24.49
CA ASN A 84 17.07 7.94 24.56
C ASN A 84 16.55 6.73 23.77
N ASN A 85 16.78 6.72 22.46
CA ASN A 85 16.44 5.63 21.54
C ASN A 85 17.38 4.42 21.75
N GLU A 86 17.59 4.02 23.01
CA GLU A 86 18.00 2.66 23.31
C GLU A 86 16.90 1.74 22.75
N LYS A 87 17.29 0.66 22.06
CA LYS A 87 16.41 -0.29 21.36
C LYS A 87 15.25 -0.79 22.25
N GLN A 88 14.19 0.00 22.38
CA GLN A 88 13.02 -0.38 23.14
C GLN A 88 12.34 -1.56 22.45
N ARG A 89 11.95 -2.57 23.24
CA ARG A 89 11.25 -3.73 22.72
C ARG A 89 9.93 -3.27 22.09
N ARG A 90 9.76 -3.53 20.79
CA ARG A 90 8.48 -3.34 20.09
C ARG A 90 7.41 -4.18 20.79
N LYS A 91 6.34 -3.54 21.22
CA LYS A 91 5.18 -4.20 21.82
C LYS A 91 4.19 -4.61 20.73
N SER A 92 3.47 -5.70 20.96
CA SER A 92 2.36 -6.12 20.10
C SER A 92 1.16 -5.17 20.25
N VAL A 93 0.36 -5.06 19.19
CA VAL A 93 -0.90 -4.32 19.16
C VAL A 93 -2.04 -5.24 18.75
N TRP A 94 -3.27 -4.91 19.13
CA TRP A 94 -4.47 -5.69 18.81
C TRP A 94 -5.64 -4.76 18.46
N GLY A 95 -6.34 -5.09 17.38
CA GLY A 95 -7.43 -4.28 16.82
C GLY A 95 -8.85 -4.73 17.21
N GLY A 96 -8.98 -5.80 17.99
CA GLY A 96 -10.27 -6.44 18.26
C GLY A 96 -10.51 -7.69 17.41
N SER A 97 -11.69 -8.28 17.56
CA SER A 97 -12.19 -9.38 16.72
C SER A 97 -13.54 -8.95 16.13
N PRO A 98 -13.58 -8.41 14.90
CA PRO A 98 -14.82 -7.98 14.29
C PRO A 98 -15.75 -9.16 14.03
N ASP A 99 -17.05 -8.95 14.23
CA ASP A 99 -18.11 -9.91 13.90
C ASP A 99 -18.71 -9.55 12.53
N PRO A 100 -18.38 -10.28 11.45
CA PRO A 100 -18.81 -9.92 10.10
C PRO A 100 -20.32 -10.06 9.86
N ASP A 101 -21.01 -10.83 10.69
CA ASP A 101 -22.45 -11.09 10.58
C ASP A 101 -23.30 -10.11 11.39
N ARG A 102 -22.64 -9.22 12.14
CA ARG A 102 -23.32 -8.19 12.92
C ARG A 102 -24.13 -7.26 12.03
N ASP A 103 -25.41 -7.14 12.36
CA ASP A 103 -26.28 -6.15 11.75
C ASP A 103 -25.92 -4.75 12.28
N LEU A 104 -25.63 -3.84 11.36
CA LEU A 104 -25.29 -2.44 11.62
C LEU A 104 -26.30 -1.49 10.97
N THR A 105 -27.41 -2.00 10.41
CA THR A 105 -28.37 -1.19 9.66
C THR A 105 -28.95 -0.02 10.46
N ASP A 106 -29.01 -0.15 11.78
CA ASP A 106 -29.41 0.88 12.74
C ASP A 106 -28.42 2.06 12.82
N LYS A 107 -27.13 1.84 12.52
CA LYS A 107 -26.09 2.88 12.49
C LYS A 107 -26.02 3.65 11.16
N ILE A 108 -26.82 3.29 10.15
CA ILE A 108 -26.81 3.98 8.86
C ILE A 108 -27.37 5.40 9.03
N VAL A 109 -26.58 6.40 8.60
CA VAL A 109 -26.99 7.80 8.63
C VAL A 109 -27.29 8.29 7.22
N MET A 110 -28.54 8.71 6.98
CA MET A 110 -28.93 9.37 5.74
C MET A 110 -28.22 10.71 5.60
N LYS A 111 -27.64 10.94 4.43
CA LYS A 111 -26.87 12.14 4.09
C LYS A 111 -27.43 12.76 2.82
N ASN A 112 -27.32 14.08 2.72
CA ASN A 112 -27.55 14.77 1.44
C ASN A 112 -26.53 14.25 0.39
N PRO A 113 -26.94 13.98 -0.87
CA PRO A 113 -26.05 13.58 -1.96
C PRO A 113 -24.75 14.41 -2.07
N ASP A 114 -24.82 15.74 -1.96
CA ASP A 114 -23.65 16.61 -2.11
C ASP A 114 -22.62 16.37 -0.99
N ILE A 115 -23.11 16.19 0.23
CA ILE A 115 -22.29 15.88 1.41
C ILE A 115 -21.70 14.48 1.27
N PHE A 116 -22.51 13.52 0.79
CA PHE A 116 -22.07 12.14 0.58
C PHE A 116 -20.90 12.07 -0.42
N GLU A 117 -20.98 12.78 -1.55
CA GLU A 117 -19.88 12.85 -2.52
C GLU A 117 -18.65 13.55 -1.97
N LYS A 118 -18.83 14.65 -1.23
CA LYS A 118 -17.73 15.36 -0.56
C LYS A 118 -16.99 14.43 0.41
N LEU A 119 -17.71 13.66 1.21
CA LEU A 119 -17.12 12.71 2.16
C LEU A 119 -16.42 11.55 1.46
N CYS A 120 -16.97 11.04 0.34
CA CYS A 120 -16.28 10.01 -0.44
C CYS A 120 -14.89 10.50 -0.88
N LYS A 121 -14.79 11.72 -1.40
CA LYS A 121 -13.49 12.31 -1.81
C LYS A 121 -12.54 12.45 -0.61
N ILE A 122 -13.04 12.97 0.51
CA ILE A 122 -12.24 13.16 1.73
C ILE A 122 -11.68 11.82 2.26
N VAL A 123 -12.48 10.76 2.30
CA VAL A 123 -12.07 9.44 2.80
C VAL A 123 -11.12 8.73 1.82
N GLN A 124 -11.36 8.88 0.51
CA GLN A 124 -10.53 8.25 -0.52
C GLN A 124 -9.07 8.72 -0.49
N ASP A 125 -8.82 9.95 -0.05
CA ASP A 125 -7.46 10.51 0.07
C ASP A 125 -6.72 10.08 1.36
N THR A 126 -7.35 9.27 2.23
CA THR A 126 -6.75 8.87 3.52
C THR A 126 -5.96 7.56 3.44
N VAL A 127 -4.91 7.47 4.28
CA VAL A 127 -3.97 6.31 4.32
C VAL A 127 -4.63 4.99 4.75
N ILE A 128 -5.75 5.03 5.47
CA ILE A 128 -6.48 3.81 5.89
C ILE A 128 -7.12 3.11 4.69
N TYR A 129 -7.36 3.86 3.63
CA TYR A 129 -7.95 3.32 2.43
C TYR A 129 -6.83 2.75 1.54
N VAL A 130 -6.64 1.43 1.63
CA VAL A 130 -5.66 0.67 0.82
C VAL A 130 -6.33 -0.01 -0.38
N GLY A 131 -7.58 0.34 -0.68
CA GLY A 131 -8.38 -0.31 -1.72
C GLY A 131 -8.44 0.48 -3.03
N ASP A 132 -8.62 -0.21 -4.16
CA ASP A 132 -8.91 0.42 -5.44
C ASP A 132 -10.41 0.46 -5.77
N ASP A 133 -11.29 -0.12 -4.92
CA ASP A 133 -12.74 -0.20 -5.17
C ASP A 133 -13.51 0.94 -4.49
N PRO A 134 -14.00 1.95 -5.25
CA PRO A 134 -14.76 3.07 -4.69
C PRO A 134 -16.03 2.65 -3.94
N SER A 135 -16.52 1.43 -4.18
CA SER A 135 -17.68 0.86 -3.48
C SER A 135 -17.43 0.72 -1.98
N LEU A 136 -16.19 0.42 -1.57
CA LEU A 136 -15.83 0.29 -0.16
C LEU A 136 -15.92 1.65 0.55
N VAL A 137 -15.37 2.72 -0.05
CA VAL A 137 -15.49 4.09 0.46
C VAL A 137 -16.95 4.47 0.64
N LYS A 138 -17.78 4.21 -0.39
CA LYS A 138 -19.21 4.49 -0.34
C LYS A 138 -19.91 3.72 0.80
N GLN A 139 -19.48 2.50 1.11
CA GLN A 139 -20.01 1.78 2.25
C GLN A 139 -19.64 2.46 3.56
N PHE A 140 -18.37 2.81 3.80
CA PHE A 140 -17.98 3.51 5.03
C PHE A 140 -18.68 4.84 5.22
N VAL A 141 -18.82 5.64 4.15
CA VAL A 141 -19.46 6.97 4.23
C VAL A 141 -20.92 6.87 4.70
N LYS A 142 -21.64 5.77 4.45
CA LYS A 142 -23.01 5.59 4.98
C LYS A 142 -23.07 5.56 6.50
N TYR A 143 -22.03 5.07 7.17
CA TYR A 143 -21.99 4.89 8.62
C TYR A 143 -21.31 6.02 9.37
N LEU A 144 -20.77 7.02 8.66
CA LEU A 144 -20.27 8.23 9.30
C LEU A 144 -21.40 8.98 10.01
N ALA A 145 -21.23 9.24 11.30
CA ALA A 145 -22.16 9.97 12.15
C ALA A 145 -21.74 11.44 12.31
N PRO A 146 -22.67 12.41 12.29
CA PRO A 146 -22.35 13.82 12.42
C PRO A 146 -22.00 14.18 13.87
N LYS A 147 -21.03 15.09 14.05
CA LYS A 147 -20.73 15.74 15.33
C LYS A 147 -20.53 17.23 15.11
N ASN A 148 -21.36 18.05 15.73
CA ASN A 148 -21.12 19.49 15.82
C ASN A 148 -20.07 19.74 16.91
N VAL A 149 -19.20 20.71 16.67
CA VAL A 149 -18.13 21.10 17.59
C VAL A 149 -18.10 22.62 17.71
N PHE A 150 -17.79 23.11 18.90
CA PHE A 150 -17.78 24.53 19.19
C PHE A 150 -16.36 25.06 19.33
N LYS A 151 -16.15 26.34 19.05
CA LYS A 151 -14.87 27.00 19.27
C LYS A 151 -14.35 26.77 20.70
N GLY A 152 -13.11 26.32 20.80
CA GLY A 152 -12.42 25.99 22.05
C GLY A 152 -12.63 24.56 22.54
N GLU A 153 -13.51 23.78 21.90
CA GLU A 153 -13.69 22.36 22.24
C GLU A 153 -12.43 21.56 21.89
N GLU A 154 -11.97 20.71 22.81
CA GLU A 154 -10.96 19.68 22.54
C GLU A 154 -11.68 18.43 22.01
N ILE A 155 -11.45 18.08 20.74
CA ILE A 155 -12.14 16.98 20.07
C ILE A 155 -11.52 15.64 20.49
N ILE A 156 -10.19 15.60 20.54
CA ILE A 156 -9.38 14.50 21.06
C ILE A 156 -8.18 15.08 21.80
N ARG A 157 -7.66 14.34 22.78
CA ARG A 157 -6.53 14.75 23.60
C ARG A 157 -5.37 13.76 23.47
N GLN A 158 -4.15 14.28 23.34
CA GLN A 158 -2.94 13.48 23.30
C GLN A 158 -2.83 12.58 24.53
N GLY A 159 -2.54 11.29 24.31
CA GLY A 159 -2.42 10.28 25.36
C GLY A 159 -3.71 9.51 25.64
N ASP A 160 -4.88 10.02 25.21
CA ASP A 160 -6.15 9.31 25.42
C ASP A 160 -6.25 8.10 24.48
N GLU A 161 -7.01 7.08 24.88
CA GLU A 161 -7.38 5.99 23.99
C GLU A 161 -8.20 6.52 22.80
N GLY A 162 -7.84 6.07 21.60
CA GLY A 162 -8.51 6.49 20.39
C GLY A 162 -9.46 5.44 19.83
N ASP A 163 -10.75 5.74 19.78
CA ASP A 163 -11.77 4.79 19.27
C ASP A 163 -12.45 5.25 17.97
N TYR A 164 -12.21 6.50 17.58
CA TYR A 164 -12.89 7.14 16.45
C TYR A 164 -11.92 7.71 15.43
N PHE A 165 -12.36 7.69 14.19
CA PHE A 165 -11.82 8.46 13.07
C PHE A 165 -12.74 9.62 12.75
N TYR A 166 -12.18 10.77 12.36
CA TYR A 166 -12.93 11.99 12.10
C TYR A 166 -12.59 12.56 10.73
N CYS A 167 -13.62 12.95 9.97
CA CYS A 167 -13.54 13.72 8.74
C CYS A 167 -14.08 15.13 8.98
N ILE A 168 -13.38 16.14 8.48
CA ILE A 168 -13.78 17.54 8.61
C ILE A 168 -14.78 17.91 7.50
N GLU A 169 -16.01 18.28 7.87
CA GLU A 169 -16.96 18.92 6.94
C GLU A 169 -16.69 20.42 6.85
N SER A 170 -16.53 21.06 8.01
CA SER A 170 -16.29 22.50 8.16
C SER A 170 -15.60 22.84 9.49
N GLY A 171 -15.05 24.05 9.57
CA GLY A 171 -14.35 24.59 10.74
C GLY A 171 -12.83 24.52 10.62
N LYS A 172 -12.15 25.17 11.58
CA LYS A 172 -10.70 25.17 11.71
C LYS A 172 -10.27 24.50 13.00
N TYR A 173 -9.18 23.76 12.95
CA TYR A 173 -8.71 22.93 14.05
C TYR A 173 -7.20 23.01 14.20
N ASP A 174 -6.73 23.24 15.42
CA ASP A 174 -5.30 23.23 15.74
C ASP A 174 -4.86 21.83 16.16
N VAL A 175 -3.71 21.40 15.63
CA VAL A 175 -3.04 20.16 16.03
C VAL A 175 -1.94 20.51 17.01
N VAL A 176 -2.04 20.00 18.23
CA VAL A 176 -1.13 20.30 19.33
C VAL A 176 -0.44 19.01 19.80
N VAL A 177 0.90 19.02 19.84
CA VAL A 177 1.72 17.91 20.34
C VAL A 177 2.62 18.44 21.44
N ASN A 178 2.60 17.80 22.60
CA ASN A 178 3.39 18.20 23.78
C ASN A 178 3.18 19.69 24.14
N GLY A 179 1.93 20.17 24.03
CA GLY A 179 1.55 21.56 24.31
C GLY A 179 1.94 22.58 23.24
N LYS A 180 2.57 22.18 22.13
CA LYS A 180 2.96 23.08 21.03
C LYS A 180 2.06 22.84 19.81
N LYS A 181 1.53 23.93 19.22
CA LYS A 181 0.83 23.85 17.92
C LYS A 181 1.83 23.43 16.84
N VAL A 182 1.56 22.30 16.20
CA VAL A 182 2.42 21.73 15.14
C VAL A 182 1.80 21.86 13.75
N SER A 183 0.47 21.96 13.65
CA SER A 183 -0.25 22.09 12.39
C SER A 183 -1.65 22.70 12.59
N GLU A 184 -2.31 23.05 11.50
CA GLU A 184 -3.70 23.52 11.45
C GLU A 184 -4.44 22.79 10.32
N LEU A 185 -5.68 22.38 10.59
CA LEU A 185 -6.59 21.78 9.62
C LEU A 185 -7.71 22.79 9.33
N ASP A 186 -7.90 23.14 8.06
CA ASP A 186 -8.84 24.18 7.63
C ASP A 186 -9.87 23.62 6.64
N ASN A 187 -11.10 23.37 7.13
CA ASN A 187 -12.25 22.93 6.34
C ASN A 187 -12.03 21.68 5.47
N LYS A 188 -10.99 20.88 5.75
CA LYS A 188 -10.63 19.68 5.00
C LYS A 188 -9.76 18.74 5.81
N GLY A 189 -9.69 17.49 5.35
CA GLY A 189 -8.82 16.47 5.89
C GLY A 189 -9.51 15.61 6.95
N CYS A 190 -8.73 14.66 7.45
CA CYS A 190 -9.15 13.70 8.46
C CYS A 190 -8.09 13.61 9.56
N PHE A 191 -8.49 13.09 10.71
CA PHE A 191 -7.57 12.79 11.80
C PHE A 191 -8.06 11.60 12.62
N GLY A 192 -7.12 10.96 13.32
CA GLY A 192 -7.42 9.82 14.18
C GLY A 192 -7.54 8.50 13.43
N GLU A 193 -6.94 8.40 12.25
CA GLU A 193 -6.96 7.25 11.35
C GLU A 193 -6.37 5.98 11.97
N ILE A 194 -5.29 6.13 12.75
CA ILE A 194 -4.60 5.01 13.41
C ILE A 194 -5.52 4.29 14.40
N ALA A 195 -6.47 5.02 15.00
CA ALA A 195 -7.44 4.46 15.94
C ALA A 195 -8.38 3.42 15.30
N LEU A 196 -8.48 3.36 13.97
CA LEU A 196 -9.25 2.32 13.29
C LEU A 196 -8.49 0.99 13.16
N LEU A 197 -7.16 1.01 13.26
CA LEU A 197 -6.33 -0.19 13.09
C LEU A 197 -6.13 -0.94 14.41
N TYR A 198 -5.84 -0.21 15.49
CA TYR A 198 -5.64 -0.77 16.82
C TYR A 198 -5.73 0.31 17.91
N SER A 199 -5.85 -0.12 19.17
CA SER A 199 -5.76 0.80 20.32
C SER A 199 -4.34 1.31 20.47
N GLN A 200 -4.17 2.58 20.12
CA GLN A 200 -3.00 3.36 20.51
C GLN A 200 -3.44 4.71 21.08
N PRO A 201 -2.71 5.22 22.08
CA PRO A 201 -2.90 6.57 22.58
C PRO A 201 -2.84 7.59 21.45
N ARG A 202 -3.70 8.61 21.50
CA ARG A 202 -3.67 9.73 20.54
C ARG A 202 -2.31 10.40 20.56
N THR A 203 -1.75 10.66 19.39
CA THR A 203 -0.43 11.29 19.22
C THR A 203 -0.47 12.81 19.33
N ALA A 204 -1.65 13.42 19.21
CA ALA A 204 -1.87 14.85 19.28
C ALA A 204 -3.24 15.18 19.90
N THR A 205 -3.34 16.38 20.48
CA THR A 205 -4.61 17.02 20.85
C THR A 205 -5.13 17.81 19.65
N ILE A 206 -6.43 17.75 19.38
CA ILE A 206 -7.09 18.52 18.33
C ILE A 206 -8.10 19.47 18.97
N ILE A 207 -7.97 20.77 18.70
CA ILE A 207 -8.79 21.83 19.32
C ILE A 207 -9.50 22.63 18.23
N ALA A 208 -10.81 22.82 18.34
CA ALA A 208 -11.57 23.67 17.44
C ALA A 208 -11.21 25.16 17.65
N THR A 209 -10.80 25.86 16.60
CA THR A 209 -10.56 27.32 16.64
C THR A 209 -11.77 28.12 16.15
N THR A 210 -12.72 27.46 15.49
CA THR A 210 -14.04 27.96 15.12
C THR A 210 -15.11 26.92 15.44
N ASP A 211 -16.37 27.32 15.44
CA ASP A 211 -17.46 26.34 15.35
C ASP A 211 -17.30 25.54 14.04
N GLY A 212 -17.70 24.28 14.07
CA GLY A 212 -17.46 23.36 12.98
C GLY A 212 -18.34 22.12 13.03
N LYS A 213 -18.16 21.28 12.01
CA LYS A 213 -18.89 20.03 11.88
C LYS A 213 -17.96 18.93 11.38
N LEU A 214 -18.06 17.79 12.05
CA LEU A 214 -17.27 16.60 11.81
C LEU A 214 -18.18 15.42 11.46
N TRP A 215 -17.58 14.43 10.81
CA TRP A 215 -18.18 13.12 10.58
C TRP A 215 -17.27 12.06 11.16
N LEU A 216 -17.80 11.13 11.93
CA LEU A 216 -16.99 10.14 12.65
C LEU A 216 -17.54 8.73 12.54
N ILE A 217 -16.64 7.76 12.63
CA ILE A 217 -16.94 6.33 12.69
C ILE A 217 -16.07 5.71 13.77
N ASP A 218 -16.65 4.78 14.53
CA ASP A 218 -15.92 4.03 15.54
C ASP A 218 -15.17 2.83 14.93
N ARG A 219 -14.11 2.39 15.62
CA ARG A 219 -13.28 1.24 15.22
C ARG A 219 -14.08 -0.03 14.96
N ASP A 220 -15.05 -0.33 15.81
CA ASP A 220 -15.83 -1.57 15.75
C ASP A 220 -16.72 -1.60 14.51
N THR A 221 -17.42 -0.50 14.22
CA THR A 221 -18.17 -0.31 12.97
C THR A 221 -17.25 -0.40 11.76
N PHE A 222 -16.12 0.30 11.76
CA PHE A 222 -15.18 0.27 10.64
C PHE A 222 -14.62 -1.14 10.37
N SER A 223 -14.16 -1.82 11.42
CA SER A 223 -13.55 -3.15 11.33
C SER A 223 -14.55 -4.18 10.85
N THR A 224 -15.77 -4.14 11.40
CA THR A 224 -16.89 -5.00 10.97
C THR A 224 -17.19 -4.79 9.49
N LEU A 225 -17.40 -3.54 9.06
CA LEU A 225 -17.68 -3.23 7.65
C LEU A 225 -16.56 -3.66 6.71
N THR A 226 -15.30 -3.51 7.12
CA THR A 226 -14.13 -3.91 6.32
C THR A 226 -14.14 -5.42 6.09
N VAL A 227 -14.31 -6.21 7.14
CA VAL A 227 -14.32 -7.68 7.05
C VAL A 227 -15.57 -8.17 6.31
N SER A 228 -16.76 -7.66 6.64
CA SER A 228 -18.00 -8.02 5.94
C SER A 228 -17.94 -7.67 4.46
N PHE A 229 -17.30 -6.56 4.08
CA PHE A 229 -17.09 -6.20 2.67
C PHE A 229 -16.16 -7.21 1.98
N ALA A 230 -15.03 -7.56 2.59
CA ALA A 230 -14.09 -8.52 2.02
C ALA A 230 -14.75 -9.89 1.80
N ILE A 231 -15.52 -10.38 2.77
CA ILE A 231 -16.27 -11.65 2.66
C ILE A 231 -17.27 -11.59 1.50
N LYS A 232 -18.12 -10.55 1.46
CA LYS A 232 -19.13 -10.39 0.40
C LYS A 232 -18.49 -10.24 -0.98
N GLN A 233 -17.36 -9.56 -1.06
CA GLN A 233 -16.60 -9.42 -2.31
C GLN A 233 -16.04 -10.76 -2.77
N ARG A 234 -15.44 -11.54 -1.86
CA ARG A 234 -14.97 -12.90 -2.15
C ARG A 234 -16.10 -13.79 -2.63
N GLU A 235 -17.22 -13.84 -1.92
CA GLU A 235 -18.40 -14.63 -2.32
C GLU A 235 -18.92 -14.25 -3.71
N LYS A 236 -18.98 -12.94 -3.99
CA LYS A 236 -19.36 -12.45 -5.31
C LYS A 236 -18.39 -12.96 -6.36
N TYR A 237 -17.08 -12.87 -6.13
CA TYR A 237 -16.07 -13.31 -7.08
C TYR A 237 -16.02 -14.81 -7.27
N LEU A 238 -16.23 -15.61 -6.22
CA LEU A 238 -16.38 -17.06 -6.34
C LEU A 238 -17.56 -17.42 -7.26
N LYS A 239 -18.73 -16.83 -6.99
CA LYS A 239 -19.93 -17.02 -7.84
C LYS A 239 -19.65 -16.64 -9.30
N PHE A 240 -18.95 -15.52 -9.51
CA PHE A 240 -18.58 -15.06 -10.84
C PHE A 240 -17.57 -16.00 -11.53
N LEU A 241 -16.49 -16.38 -10.85
CA LEU A 241 -15.45 -17.27 -11.39
C LEU A 241 -16.02 -18.64 -11.76
N HIS A 242 -17.02 -19.13 -11.03
CA HIS A 242 -17.76 -20.32 -11.41
C HIS A 242 -18.55 -20.18 -12.72
N THR A 243 -18.76 -18.98 -13.26
CA THR A 243 -19.36 -18.78 -14.59
C THR A 243 -18.33 -18.73 -15.72
N VAL A 244 -17.05 -18.60 -15.39
CA VAL A 244 -15.96 -18.49 -16.37
C VAL A 244 -15.61 -19.86 -16.94
N ASN A 245 -15.69 -19.99 -18.27
CA ASN A 245 -15.60 -21.28 -18.98
C ASN A 245 -14.34 -22.10 -18.66
N PHE A 246 -13.15 -21.48 -18.69
CA PHE A 246 -11.91 -22.21 -18.43
C PHE A 246 -11.79 -22.58 -16.94
N ILE A 247 -12.30 -21.75 -16.03
CA ILE A 247 -12.32 -22.03 -14.58
C ILE A 247 -13.20 -23.25 -14.31
N GLN A 248 -14.40 -23.30 -14.89
CA GLN A 248 -15.27 -24.50 -14.80
C GLN A 248 -14.57 -25.75 -15.34
N THR A 249 -13.86 -25.62 -16.47
CA THR A 249 -13.11 -26.73 -17.06
C THR A 249 -11.99 -27.20 -16.13
N PHE A 250 -11.29 -26.28 -15.46
CA PHE A 250 -10.17 -26.63 -14.59
C PHE A 250 -10.65 -27.22 -13.27
N TYR A 251 -11.73 -26.67 -12.73
CA TYR A 251 -12.40 -27.17 -11.55
C TYR A 251 -12.93 -28.59 -11.76
N SER A 252 -13.68 -28.82 -12.84
CA SER A 252 -14.23 -30.15 -13.18
C SER A 252 -13.16 -31.21 -13.47
N ARG A 253 -11.97 -30.79 -13.96
CA ARG A 253 -10.82 -31.67 -14.17
C ARG A 253 -9.97 -31.90 -12.92
N GLY A 254 -10.33 -31.28 -11.79
CA GLY A 254 -9.56 -31.36 -10.54
C GLY A 254 -8.23 -30.63 -10.58
N TRP A 255 -8.01 -29.74 -11.56
CA TRP A 255 -6.81 -28.91 -11.65
C TRP A 255 -6.87 -27.68 -10.75
N LEU A 256 -8.08 -27.29 -10.33
CA LEU A 256 -8.32 -26.17 -9.44
C LEU A 256 -9.13 -26.64 -8.22
N SER A 257 -8.60 -26.42 -7.02
CA SER A 257 -9.27 -26.71 -5.75
C SER A 257 -10.00 -25.47 -5.21
N ASP A 258 -10.89 -25.67 -4.23
CA ASP A 258 -11.64 -24.58 -3.59
C ASP A 258 -10.71 -23.51 -2.99
N ASN A 259 -9.68 -23.91 -2.23
CA ASN A 259 -8.71 -22.97 -1.65
C ASN A 259 -8.01 -22.10 -2.72
N ARG A 260 -7.65 -22.70 -3.87
CA ARG A 260 -6.99 -21.98 -4.98
C ARG A 260 -7.95 -21.04 -5.69
N LEU A 261 -9.24 -21.39 -5.73
CA LEU A 261 -10.29 -20.55 -6.28
C LEU A 261 -10.60 -19.37 -5.34
N GLU A 262 -10.58 -19.58 -4.03
CA GLU A 262 -10.68 -18.52 -3.01
C GLU A 262 -9.49 -17.54 -3.10
N ASP A 263 -8.27 -18.07 -3.16
CA ASP A 263 -7.05 -17.30 -3.39
C ASP A 263 -7.14 -16.45 -4.67
N LEU A 264 -7.69 -17.03 -5.74
CA LEU A 264 -7.93 -16.33 -7.01
C LEU A 264 -8.96 -15.20 -6.84
N ALA A 265 -10.08 -15.48 -6.17
CA ALA A 265 -11.14 -14.52 -5.91
C ALA A 265 -10.64 -13.31 -5.11
N ASP A 266 -9.78 -13.53 -4.12
CA ASP A 266 -9.16 -12.48 -3.30
C ASP A 266 -8.16 -11.61 -4.06
N ALA A 267 -7.54 -12.16 -5.11
CA ALA A 267 -6.57 -11.46 -5.93
C ALA A 267 -7.22 -10.62 -7.03
N LEU A 268 -8.49 -10.86 -7.37
CA LEU A 268 -9.19 -10.08 -8.38
C LEU A 268 -9.36 -8.62 -7.93
N ARG A 269 -9.20 -7.70 -8.89
CA ARG A 269 -9.41 -6.26 -8.69
C ARG A 269 -10.46 -5.75 -9.67
N PRO A 270 -11.46 -4.98 -9.22
CA PRO A 270 -12.47 -4.44 -10.13
C PRO A 270 -11.89 -3.32 -11.00
N ARG A 271 -12.30 -3.28 -12.27
CA ARG A 271 -12.07 -2.19 -13.21
C ARG A 271 -13.37 -1.82 -13.91
N TYR A 272 -13.56 -0.53 -14.12
CA TYR A 272 -14.76 0.02 -14.75
C TYR A 272 -14.35 0.79 -15.99
N TYR A 273 -15.02 0.53 -17.11
CA TYR A 273 -14.77 1.19 -18.38
C TYR A 273 -16.08 1.72 -18.95
N THR A 274 -16.06 2.92 -19.53
CA THR A 274 -17.19 3.47 -20.26
C THR A 274 -17.12 3.11 -21.75
N THR A 275 -18.24 3.27 -22.45
CA THR A 275 -18.34 3.00 -23.89
C THR A 275 -17.20 3.66 -24.69
N ASN A 276 -16.61 2.91 -25.61
CA ASN A 276 -15.47 3.28 -26.46
C ASN A 276 -14.12 3.47 -25.73
N GLN A 277 -14.02 3.24 -24.42
CA GLN A 277 -12.71 3.26 -23.75
C GLN A 277 -11.88 2.04 -24.16
N ILE A 278 -10.58 2.28 -24.38
CA ILE A 278 -9.60 1.23 -24.67
C ILE A 278 -9.19 0.58 -23.35
N VAL A 279 -9.40 -0.72 -23.25
CA VAL A 279 -9.02 -1.55 -22.10
C VAL A 279 -7.57 -2.05 -22.27
N ILE A 280 -7.23 -2.50 -23.48
CA ILE A 280 -5.89 -2.96 -23.85
C ILE A 280 -5.53 -2.30 -25.17
N GLU A 281 -4.31 -1.77 -25.27
CA GLU A 281 -3.76 -1.28 -26.52
C GLU A 281 -2.81 -2.31 -27.15
N GLN A 282 -2.96 -2.57 -28.46
CA GLN A 282 -2.06 -3.46 -29.19
C GLN A 282 -0.60 -2.97 -29.10
N ASN A 283 0.33 -3.91 -28.99
CA ASN A 283 1.77 -3.72 -28.83
C ASN A 283 2.20 -3.07 -27.52
N ASP A 284 1.28 -2.79 -26.59
CA ASP A 284 1.68 -2.39 -25.24
C ASP A 284 2.48 -3.52 -24.57
N THR A 285 3.61 -3.15 -23.97
CA THR A 285 4.53 -4.06 -23.25
C THR A 285 4.56 -3.79 -21.75
N ASN A 286 3.80 -2.80 -21.28
CA ASN A 286 3.89 -2.31 -19.90
C ASN A 286 2.94 -3.04 -18.94
N ALA A 287 1.88 -3.69 -19.45
CA ALA A 287 0.86 -4.33 -18.63
C ALA A 287 0.63 -5.80 -19.00
N TYR A 288 0.83 -6.70 -18.05
CA TYR A 288 0.61 -8.15 -18.16
C TYR A 288 -0.52 -8.63 -17.24
N GLU A 289 -1.67 -7.96 -17.28
CA GLU A 289 -2.87 -8.41 -16.56
C GLU A 289 -3.85 -9.11 -17.51
N MET A 290 -4.59 -10.08 -16.97
CA MET A 290 -5.74 -10.68 -17.65
C MET A 290 -7.04 -10.08 -17.10
N PHE A 291 -8.07 -10.08 -17.93
CA PHE A 291 -9.37 -9.49 -17.64
C PHE A 291 -10.46 -10.54 -17.74
N PHE A 292 -11.41 -10.49 -16.81
CA PHE A 292 -12.63 -11.28 -16.81
C PHE A 292 -13.82 -10.34 -16.94
N ILE A 293 -14.76 -10.64 -17.83
CA ILE A 293 -15.93 -9.78 -18.08
C ILE A 293 -17.03 -10.15 -17.09
N GLU A 294 -17.20 -9.34 -16.04
CA GLU A 294 -18.30 -9.48 -15.08
C GLU A 294 -19.62 -9.01 -15.69
N ASP A 295 -19.59 -7.91 -16.43
CA ASP A 295 -20.74 -7.29 -17.07
C ASP A 295 -20.33 -6.44 -18.27
N GLY A 296 -21.22 -6.38 -19.27
CA GLY A 296 -20.99 -5.69 -20.53
C GLY A 296 -20.26 -6.52 -21.60
N SER A 297 -19.78 -5.83 -22.64
CA SER A 297 -19.15 -6.45 -23.79
C SER A 297 -17.99 -5.62 -24.34
N VAL A 298 -16.98 -6.32 -24.85
CA VAL A 298 -15.78 -5.71 -25.44
C VAL A 298 -15.56 -6.24 -26.85
N LYS A 299 -15.02 -5.37 -27.70
CA LYS A 299 -14.59 -5.70 -29.06
C LYS A 299 -13.08 -5.83 -29.10
N VAL A 300 -12.60 -6.91 -29.71
CA VAL A 300 -11.18 -7.18 -29.93
C VAL A 300 -10.85 -6.89 -31.40
N THR A 301 -9.93 -5.96 -31.64
CA THR A 301 -9.48 -5.59 -32.98
C THR A 301 -7.97 -5.71 -33.10
N ARG A 302 -7.48 -6.06 -34.29
CA ARG A 302 -6.04 -6.10 -34.61
C ARG A 302 -5.75 -5.20 -35.79
N LYS A 303 -4.76 -4.34 -35.64
CA LYS A 303 -4.21 -3.52 -36.71
C LYS A 303 -3.05 -4.27 -37.38
N GLU A 304 -3.18 -4.48 -38.68
CA GLU A 304 -2.14 -5.06 -39.54
C GLU A 304 -1.06 -4.03 -39.91
N LYS A 305 0.04 -4.51 -40.48
CA LYS A 305 1.19 -3.66 -40.88
C LYS A 305 0.86 -2.64 -41.95
N ASP A 306 -0.16 -2.92 -42.77
CA ASP A 306 -0.68 -2.04 -43.82
C ASP A 306 -1.62 -0.95 -43.26
N GLY A 307 -1.94 -1.01 -41.97
CA GLY A 307 -2.85 -0.10 -41.29
C GLY A 307 -4.31 -0.55 -41.25
N THR A 308 -4.66 -1.66 -41.91
CA THR A 308 -6.01 -2.23 -41.91
C THR A 308 -6.38 -2.75 -40.51
N ILE A 309 -7.60 -2.46 -40.06
CA ILE A 309 -8.11 -2.90 -38.75
C ILE A 309 -9.07 -4.06 -38.98
N HIS A 310 -8.72 -5.24 -38.46
CA HIS A 310 -9.56 -6.43 -38.47
C HIS A 310 -10.27 -6.58 -37.12
N GLU A 311 -11.58 -6.78 -37.15
CA GLU A 311 -12.33 -7.20 -35.98
C GLU A 311 -12.17 -8.71 -35.81
N LEU A 312 -11.63 -9.13 -34.66
CA LEU A 312 -11.35 -10.54 -34.39
C LEU A 312 -12.55 -11.21 -33.72
N LYS A 313 -13.09 -10.59 -32.68
CA LYS A 313 -14.22 -11.13 -31.89
C LYS A 313 -14.85 -10.07 -31.00
N ILE A 314 -16.11 -10.31 -30.65
CA ILE A 314 -16.81 -9.64 -29.55
C ILE A 314 -16.89 -10.62 -28.38
N LEU A 315 -16.53 -10.17 -27.19
CA LEU A 315 -16.58 -10.95 -25.95
C LEU A 315 -17.60 -10.31 -25.00
N GLY A 316 -18.48 -11.13 -24.43
CA GLY A 316 -19.43 -10.71 -23.39
C GLY A 316 -19.15 -11.38 -22.04
N THR A 317 -20.08 -11.20 -21.12
CA THR A 317 -20.04 -11.74 -19.75
C THR A 317 -19.61 -13.20 -19.66
N GLY A 318 -18.76 -13.52 -18.68
CA GLY A 318 -18.22 -14.86 -18.42
C GLY A 318 -17.04 -15.27 -19.31
N LYS A 319 -16.66 -14.44 -20.28
CA LYS A 319 -15.42 -14.61 -21.06
C LYS A 319 -14.25 -13.85 -20.41
N CYS A 320 -13.04 -14.24 -20.77
CA CYS A 320 -11.81 -13.56 -20.38
C CYS A 320 -10.98 -13.16 -21.61
N PHE A 321 -10.07 -12.21 -21.43
CA PHE A 321 -9.12 -11.79 -22.46
C PHE A 321 -7.81 -11.27 -21.85
N GLY A 322 -6.77 -11.13 -22.68
CA GLY A 322 -5.46 -10.65 -22.26
C GLY A 322 -4.56 -11.75 -21.66
N GLU A 323 -5.05 -12.98 -21.60
CA GLU A 323 -4.37 -14.17 -21.11
C GLU A 323 -3.09 -14.49 -21.89
N LEU A 324 -3.05 -14.23 -23.21
CA LEU A 324 -1.87 -14.50 -24.04
C LEU A 324 -0.62 -13.73 -23.59
N ALA A 325 -0.77 -12.47 -23.19
CA ALA A 325 0.36 -11.66 -22.72
C ALA A 325 0.93 -12.23 -21.40
N LEU A 326 0.04 -12.71 -20.52
CA LEU A 326 0.42 -13.37 -19.26
C LEU A 326 1.14 -14.70 -19.52
N LEU A 327 0.66 -15.47 -20.49
CA LEU A 327 1.20 -16.79 -20.82
C LEU A 327 2.56 -16.73 -21.52
N GLU A 328 2.72 -15.81 -22.48
CA GLU A 328 3.86 -15.80 -23.40
C GLU A 328 4.90 -14.71 -23.11
N ASN A 329 4.61 -13.78 -22.19
CA ASN A 329 5.44 -12.61 -21.92
C ASN A 329 5.77 -11.81 -23.20
N LYS A 330 4.74 -11.63 -24.03
CA LYS A 330 4.78 -10.93 -25.34
C LYS A 330 3.96 -9.64 -25.28
N PRO A 331 4.23 -8.67 -26.18
CA PRO A 331 3.39 -7.49 -26.32
C PRO A 331 1.92 -7.87 -26.55
N ARG A 332 1.01 -6.99 -26.16
CA ARG A 332 -0.44 -7.17 -26.36
C ARG A 332 -0.75 -7.42 -27.84
N TYR A 333 -1.37 -8.55 -28.14
CA TYR A 333 -1.61 -9.01 -29.51
C TYR A 333 -2.66 -8.19 -30.27
N ALA A 334 -3.64 -7.63 -29.56
CA ALA A 334 -4.79 -6.94 -30.13
C ALA A 334 -5.23 -5.81 -29.19
N THR A 335 -5.92 -4.83 -29.76
CA THR A 335 -6.60 -3.77 -29.01
C THR A 335 -7.95 -4.28 -28.54
N VAL A 336 -8.32 -3.97 -27.30
CA VAL A 336 -9.63 -4.30 -26.73
C VAL A 336 -10.34 -3.01 -26.35
N THR A 337 -11.56 -2.82 -26.83
CA THR A 337 -12.36 -1.61 -26.62
C THR A 337 -13.72 -1.99 -26.03
N ALA A 338 -14.15 -1.28 -24.99
CA ALA A 338 -15.48 -1.43 -24.41
C ALA A 338 -16.56 -0.98 -25.40
N LEU A 339 -17.55 -1.84 -25.68
CA LEU A 339 -18.69 -1.50 -26.54
C LEU A 339 -19.82 -0.82 -25.77
N GLU A 340 -19.84 -1.00 -24.46
CA GLU A 340 -20.79 -0.44 -23.51
C GLU A 340 -20.10 -0.21 -22.16
N GLU A 341 -20.84 0.22 -21.14
CA GLU A 341 -20.30 0.26 -19.78
C GLU A 341 -19.92 -1.15 -19.34
N CYS A 342 -18.62 -1.37 -19.09
CA CYS A 342 -18.08 -2.67 -18.76
C CYS A 342 -17.60 -2.69 -17.31
N ARG A 343 -17.97 -3.75 -16.60
CA ARG A 343 -17.37 -4.11 -15.32
C ARG A 343 -16.48 -5.33 -15.53
N LEU A 344 -15.19 -5.14 -15.29
CA LEU A 344 -14.19 -6.18 -15.46
C LEU A 344 -13.55 -6.51 -14.11
N ALA A 345 -13.13 -7.76 -13.94
CA ALA A 345 -12.21 -8.16 -12.89
C ALA A 345 -10.83 -8.39 -13.49
N THR A 346 -9.77 -7.87 -12.87
CA THR A 346 -8.40 -8.00 -13.37
C THR A 346 -7.53 -8.81 -12.42
N LEU A 347 -6.57 -9.50 -13.01
CA LEU A 347 -5.57 -10.28 -12.30
C LEU A 347 -4.23 -10.09 -12.99
N ASP A 348 -3.23 -9.62 -12.24
CA ASP A 348 -1.89 -9.44 -12.77
C ASP A 348 -1.14 -10.77 -12.90
N ALA A 349 -0.15 -10.81 -13.81
CA ALA A 349 0.64 -12.00 -14.07
C ALA A 349 1.35 -12.56 -12.82
N LYS A 350 1.86 -11.68 -11.95
CA LYS A 350 2.59 -12.12 -10.75
C LYS A 350 1.64 -12.80 -9.76
N SER A 351 0.45 -12.24 -9.56
CA SER A 351 -0.59 -12.87 -8.75
C SER A 351 -1.04 -14.20 -9.36
N PHE A 352 -1.29 -14.26 -10.67
CA PHE A 352 -1.65 -15.51 -11.33
C PHE A 352 -0.59 -16.60 -11.13
N GLU A 353 0.69 -16.29 -11.34
CA GLU A 353 1.78 -17.27 -11.20
C GLU A 353 1.95 -17.74 -9.76
N ASN A 354 1.83 -16.83 -8.79
CA ASN A 354 1.93 -17.19 -7.37
C ASN A 354 0.74 -18.06 -6.91
N LEU A 355 -0.48 -17.74 -7.38
CA LEU A 355 -1.70 -18.36 -6.88
C LEU A 355 -2.05 -19.65 -7.62
N LEU A 356 -1.77 -19.75 -8.92
CA LEU A 356 -2.14 -20.91 -9.73
C LEU A 356 -0.93 -21.78 -10.08
N GLY A 357 0.28 -21.21 -10.03
CA GLY A 357 1.50 -21.94 -10.34
C GLY A 357 1.70 -22.20 -11.84
N ILE A 358 2.89 -22.71 -12.16
CA ILE A 358 3.34 -22.93 -13.55
C ILE A 358 2.48 -24.01 -14.23
N GLU A 359 2.02 -25.02 -13.50
CA GLU A 359 1.23 -26.12 -14.06
C GLU A 359 -0.10 -25.63 -14.66
N LEU A 360 -0.85 -24.81 -13.92
CA LEU A 360 -2.10 -24.21 -14.39
C LEU A 360 -1.86 -23.21 -15.52
N LYS A 361 -0.72 -22.51 -15.51
CA LYS A 361 -0.29 -21.67 -16.64
C LYS A 361 -0.15 -22.50 -17.92
N THR A 362 0.49 -23.66 -17.85
CA THR A 362 0.64 -24.57 -19.00
C THR A 362 -0.72 -25.10 -19.46
N LYS A 363 -1.62 -25.47 -18.54
CA LYS A 363 -2.98 -25.92 -18.89
C LYS A 363 -3.83 -24.83 -19.50
N LEU A 364 -3.68 -23.58 -19.05
CA LEU A 364 -4.33 -22.43 -19.66
C LEU A 364 -3.81 -22.22 -21.08
N LYS A 365 -2.51 -22.35 -21.31
CA LYS A 365 -1.95 -22.31 -22.66
C LYS A 365 -2.55 -23.39 -23.57
N GLU A 366 -2.59 -24.65 -23.12
CA GLU A 366 -3.20 -25.74 -23.88
C GLU A 366 -4.70 -25.49 -24.20
N PHE A 367 -5.43 -24.85 -23.29
CA PHE A 367 -6.84 -24.50 -23.48
C PHE A 367 -7.00 -23.37 -24.50
N VAL A 368 -6.22 -22.31 -24.36
CA VAL A 368 -6.21 -21.14 -25.24
C VAL A 368 -5.82 -21.54 -26.66
N ASP A 369 -4.73 -22.31 -26.83
CA ASP A 369 -4.29 -22.77 -28.14
C ASP A 369 -5.39 -23.57 -28.87
N LYS A 370 -6.22 -24.32 -28.13
CA LYS A 370 -7.38 -25.02 -28.70
C LYS A 370 -8.52 -24.08 -29.09
N GLU A 371 -8.90 -23.13 -28.25
CA GLU A 371 -9.94 -22.15 -28.61
C GLU A 371 -9.52 -21.29 -29.82
N TYR A 372 -8.25 -20.88 -29.89
CA TYR A 372 -7.72 -20.12 -31.02
C TYR A 372 -7.56 -20.96 -32.29
N ALA A 373 -7.20 -22.24 -32.18
CA ALA A 373 -7.16 -23.16 -33.32
C ALA A 373 -8.56 -23.48 -33.89
N ILE A 374 -9.60 -23.45 -33.04
CA ILE A 374 -10.99 -23.61 -33.49
C ILE A 374 -11.48 -22.33 -34.18
N GLY A 375 -11.09 -21.14 -33.70
CA GLY A 375 -11.41 -19.87 -34.36
C GLY A 375 -10.78 -19.72 -35.76
N THR A 376 -9.58 -20.26 -35.98
CA THR A 376 -8.97 -20.27 -37.32
C THR A 376 -9.60 -21.29 -38.28
N LEU A 377 -10.27 -22.34 -37.78
CA LEU A 377 -10.96 -23.31 -38.62
C LEU A 377 -12.24 -22.73 -39.27
N ASP A 378 -12.96 -21.86 -38.57
CA ASP A 378 -14.12 -21.15 -39.15
C ASP A 378 -13.69 -20.10 -40.19
N ASP A 379 -12.55 -19.42 -39.99
CA ASP A 379 -11.97 -18.49 -40.97
C ASP A 379 -11.40 -19.20 -42.21
N THR A 380 -11.08 -20.49 -42.13
CA THR A 380 -10.59 -21.26 -43.28
C THR A 380 -11.75 -21.72 -44.19
N ILE A 381 -12.99 -21.79 -43.67
CA ILE A 381 -14.16 -22.25 -44.45
C ILE A 381 -14.79 -21.11 -45.28
N GLN A 382 -14.51 -19.84 -44.97
CA GLN A 382 -15.03 -18.68 -45.73
C GLN A 382 -14.12 -18.18 -46.87
N ILE A 383 -12.95 -18.79 -47.10
CA ILE A 383 -12.01 -18.39 -48.18
C ILE A 383 -12.03 -19.36 -49.39
N GLN A 384 -12.93 -20.36 -49.41
CA GLN A 384 -13.10 -21.25 -50.58
C GLN A 384 -14.53 -21.35 -51.12
N LYS A 385 -15.21 -20.23 -51.32
CA LYS A 385 -16.31 -20.15 -52.30
C LYS A 385 -16.27 -18.88 -53.13
#